data_AF-A0A9P5MYJ1-F1
#
_entry.id   AF-A0A9P5MYJ1-F1
#
_cell.length_a   1.000
_cell.length_b   1.000
_cell.length_c   1.000
_cell.angle_alpha   90.00
_cell.angle_beta   90.00
_cell.angle_gamma   90.00
#
_symmetry.space_group_name_H-M   'P 1'
#
loop_
_entity.id
_entity.type
_entity.pdbx_description
1 polymer ?
#
loop_
_entity_poly.entity_id
_entity_poly.type
_entity_poly.pdbx_seq_one_letter_code
_entity_poly.pdbx_strand_id
1 'polypeptide(L)' 'MKTPSLVRSMKVRSSVKIMCDGCSVVRRKGRVYILCAKNPRHKQVSGLF' A
#
# COMPACT_ATOMS: atom_id res chain seq x y z
N MET A 1 -19.19 9.74 -16.74
CA MET A 1 -17.93 9.05 -17.04
C MET A 1 -17.23 8.65 -15.74
N LYS A 2 -17.63 7.54 -15.12
CA LYS A 2 -16.85 6.92 -14.04
C LYS A 2 -16.36 5.61 -14.62
N THR A 3 -15.13 5.60 -15.10
CA THR A 3 -14.40 4.36 -15.40
C THR A 3 -13.81 3.88 -14.08
N PRO A 4 -14.35 2.85 -13.40
CA PRO A 4 -13.55 2.12 -12.44
C PRO A 4 -12.60 1.22 -13.25
N SER A 5 -11.55 1.81 -13.83
CA SER A 5 -10.44 1.03 -14.36
C SER A 5 -9.77 0.29 -13.19
N LEU A 6 -10.19 -0.96 -12.99
CA LEU A 6 -9.35 -2.16 -12.88
C LEU A 6 -7.89 -1.78 -12.52
N VAL A 7 -7.42 -1.84 -11.27
CA VAL A 7 -7.05 -3.05 -10.52
C VAL A 7 -7.00 -2.69 -9.03
N ARG A 8 -7.44 -3.59 -8.13
CA ARG A 8 -7.15 -3.53 -6.67
C ARG A 8 -5.65 -3.78 -6.39
N SER A 9 -4.74 -3.03 -7.02
CA SER A 9 -3.30 -3.29 -7.01
C SER A 9 -2.57 -2.48 -5.94
N MET A 10 -1.71 -3.18 -5.20
CA MET A 10 -0.81 -2.65 -4.19
C MET A 10 0.17 -1.65 -4.83
N LYS A 11 0.30 -0.44 -4.27
CA LYS A 11 1.14 0.64 -4.86
C LYS A 11 2.60 0.51 -4.43
N VAL A 12 3.52 0.35 -5.36
CA VAL A 12 4.97 0.39 -5.07
C VAL A 12 5.45 1.85 -5.07
N ARG A 13 6.15 2.27 -4.00
CA ARG A 13 6.70 3.62 -3.81
C ARG A 13 8.07 3.51 -3.13
N SER A 14 8.96 4.50 -3.31
CA SER A 14 10.24 4.54 -2.58
C SER A 14 10.06 4.74 -1.08
N SER A 15 9.16 5.65 -0.72
CA SER A 15 8.83 5.97 0.65
C SER A 15 7.41 5.53 0.95
N VAL A 16 7.24 4.79 2.04
CA VAL A 16 5.93 4.36 2.52
C VAL A 16 5.61 5.08 3.83
N LYS A 17 4.41 5.68 3.89
CA LYS A 17 3.89 6.40 5.06
C LYS A 17 2.52 5.86 5.45
N ILE A 18 2.27 5.80 6.75
CA ILE A 18 0.96 5.46 7.31
C ILE A 18 0.00 6.63 7.02
N MET A 19 -1.16 6.33 6.44
CA MET A 19 -2.17 7.32 6.07
C MET A 19 -3.43 7.26 6.94
N CYS A 20 -3.52 6.28 7.85
CA CYS A 20 -4.72 5.99 8.63
C CYS A 20 -4.38 5.16 9.88
N ASP A 21 -5.25 5.17 10.88
CA ASP A 21 -5.03 4.39 12.13
C ASP A 21 -5.11 2.88 11.89
N GLY A 22 -5.83 2.47 10.85
CA GLY A 22 -5.94 1.06 10.45
C GLY A 22 -4.81 0.59 9.53
N CYS A 23 -3.77 1.38 9.35
CA CYS A 23 -2.65 1.10 8.46
C CYS A 23 -1.47 0.59 9.30
N SER A 24 -0.95 -0.59 8.99
CA SER A 24 0.15 -1.23 9.72
C SER A 24 1.35 -1.45 8.82
N VAL A 25 2.53 -1.16 9.34
CA VAL A 25 3.81 -1.38 8.65
C VAL A 25 4.30 -2.80 8.96
N VAL A 26 4.51 -3.59 7.92
CA VAL A 26 4.95 -4.99 8.04
C VAL A 26 6.14 -5.24 7.14
N ARG A 27 7.22 -5.82 7.66
CA ARG A 27 8.40 -6.20 6.87
C ARG A 27 8.30 -7.67 6.49
N ARG A 28 8.34 -7.99 5.19
CA ARG A 28 8.28 -9.36 4.65
C ARG A 28 9.21 -9.46 3.43
N LYS A 29 9.94 -10.58 3.27
CA LYS A 29 10.82 -10.81 2.11
C LYS A 29 11.78 -9.63 1.81
N GLY A 30 12.33 -9.00 2.85
CA GLY A 30 13.24 -7.85 2.72
C GLY A 30 12.60 -6.53 2.28
N ARG A 31 11.28 -6.46 2.11
CA ARG A 31 10.55 -5.25 1.71
C ARG A 31 9.60 -4.80 2.82
N VAL A 32 9.35 -3.49 2.87
CA VAL A 32 8.39 -2.88 3.81
C VAL A 32 7.04 -2.76 3.12
N TYR A 33 5.99 -3.28 3.75
CA TYR A 33 4.61 -3.23 3.26
C TYR A 33 3.77 -2.39 4.21
N ILE A 34 2.86 -1.60 3.66
CA ILE A 34 1.76 -1.01 4.42
C ILE A 34 0.52 -1.80 4.07
N LEU A 35 -0.04 -2.46 5.08
CA LEU A 35 -1.32 -3.14 5.00
C LEU A 35 -2.38 -2.24 5.64
N CYS A 36 -3.59 -2.23 5.07
CA CYS A 36 -4.72 -1.56 5.69
C CYS A 36 -5.93 -2.48 5.60
N ALA A 37 -6.53 -2.76 6.75
CA ALA A 37 -7.72 -3.60 6.86
C ALA A 37 -8.99 -2.85 6.43
N LYS A 38 -9.06 -1.55 6.73
CA LYS A 38 -10.22 -0.70 6.43
C LYS A 38 -10.30 -0.30 4.95
N ASN A 39 -9.18 0.15 4.37
CA ASN A 39 -9.14 0.74 3.02
C ASN A 39 -8.03 0.12 2.15
N PRO A 40 -8.36 -0.62 1.07
CA PRO A 40 -7.35 -1.24 0.21
C PRO A 40 -6.53 -0.22 -0.60
N ARG A 41 -7.01 1.02 -0.76
CA ARG A 41 -6.29 2.13 -1.42
C ARG A 41 -5.00 2.54 -0.72
N HIS A 42 -4.87 2.20 0.56
CA HIS A 42 -3.73 2.54 1.39
C HIS A 42 -2.62 1.48 1.34
N LYS A 43 -2.85 0.35 0.66
CA LYS A 43 -1.85 -0.72 0.51
C LYS A 43 -0.67 -0.22 -0.33
N GLN A 44 0.51 -0.18 0.29
CA GLN A 44 1.74 0.32 -0.33
C GLN A 44 2.93 -0.62 -0.08
N VAL A 45 3.91 -0.64 -0.97
CA VAL A 45 5.18 -1.38 -0.83
C VAL A 45 6.32 -0.39 -0.98
N SER A 46 7.27 -0.45 -0.05
CA SER A 46 8.54 0.25 -0.15
C SER A 46 9.42 -0.55 -1.10
N GLY A 47 9.65 0.01 -2.27
CA GLY A 47 10.54 -0.52 -3.29
C GLY A 47 11.20 0.63 -4.00
N LEU A 48 12.49 0.84 -3.71
CA LEU A 48 13.44 1.55 -4.57
C LEU A 48 14.85 1.21 -4.10
N PHE A 49 15.26 0.00 -4.49
CA PHE A 49 16.59 -0.52 -4.86
C PHE A 49 16.32 -1.84 -5.59
#